data_AF-A0A7C2PKH1-F1
#
_entry.id   AF-A0A7C2PKH1-F1
#
_cell.length_a   1.000
_cell.length_b   1.000
_cell.length_c   1.000
_cell.angle_alpha   90.00
_cell.angle_beta   90.00
_cell.angle_gamma   90.00
#
_symmetry.space_group_name_H-M   'P 1'
#
loop_
_entity.id
_entity.type
_entity.pdbx_description
1 polymer ?
#
loop_
_entity_poly.entity_id
_entity_poly.type
_entity_poly.pdbx_seq_one_letter_code
_entity_poly.pdbx_strand_id
1 'polypeptide(L)'
;MSLHENESTTELRCALTGRPLTPEEAYWAPPLITARQLITAFFKTLFTNPAVLGAIFLSELPDVPYAPEARPLLARRRSVEQAKLLSLLLVIAVVVVGLIFWLVG
;
A
#
# COMPACT_ATOMS: atom_id res chain seq x y z
N MET A 1 -11.10 -16.91 -41.89
CA MET A 1 -10.24 -15.70 -41.82
C MET A 1 -10.03 -15.41 -40.35
N SER A 2 -8.92 -15.89 -39.80
CA SER A 2 -8.52 -15.81 -38.40
C SER A 2 -7.94 -14.43 -38.10
N LEU A 3 -8.64 -13.64 -37.31
CA LEU A 3 -8.08 -12.42 -36.72
C LEU A 3 -7.62 -12.78 -35.30
N HIS A 4 -6.30 -12.97 -35.21
CA HIS A 4 -5.47 -12.95 -34.02
C HIS A 4 -6.17 -12.54 -32.71
N GLU A 5 -6.41 -13.53 -31.83
CA GLU A 5 -6.34 -13.35 -30.38
C GLU A 5 -4.96 -12.77 -30.05
N ASN A 6 -4.90 -11.45 -29.87
CA ASN A 6 -3.88 -10.84 -29.05
C ASN A 6 -4.45 -10.71 -27.63
N GLU A 7 -4.86 -11.84 -27.06
CA GLU A 7 -5.14 -11.93 -25.64
C GLU A 7 -3.77 -11.93 -24.97
N SER A 8 -3.32 -10.76 -24.51
CA SER A 8 -2.26 -10.72 -23.51
C SER A 8 -2.84 -11.39 -22.26
N THR A 9 -2.74 -12.72 -22.19
CA THR A 9 -2.98 -13.52 -21.01
C THR A 9 -1.95 -13.06 -19.98
N THR A 10 -2.27 -11.95 -19.33
CA THR A 10 -1.47 -11.42 -18.23
C THR A 10 -1.65 -12.45 -17.14
N GLU A 11 -0.70 -13.38 -17.05
CA GLU A 11 -0.75 -14.48 -16.10
C GLU A 11 -1.09 -13.92 -14.73
N LEU A 12 -2.26 -14.29 -14.20
CA LEU A 12 -2.74 -13.80 -12.92
C LEU A 12 -1.77 -14.31 -11.85
N ARG A 13 -1.17 -13.41 -11.09
CA ARG A 13 -0.13 -13.73 -10.11
C ARG A 13 -0.46 -13.12 -8.77
N CYS A 14 -0.25 -13.89 -7.72
CA CYS A 14 -0.41 -13.43 -6.35
C CYS A 14 0.46 -12.18 -6.09
N ALA A 15 -0.17 -11.06 -5.72
CA ALA A 15 0.53 -9.81 -5.46
C ALA A 15 1.51 -9.88 -4.27
N LEU A 16 1.39 -10.90 -3.41
CA LEU A 16 2.28 -11.09 -2.26
C LEU A 16 3.45 -12.05 -2.53
N THR A 17 3.22 -13.14 -3.24
CA THR A 17 4.18 -14.25 -3.40
C THR A 17 4.66 -14.45 -4.84
N GLY A 18 4.01 -13.84 -5.83
CA GLY A 18 4.31 -14.00 -7.25
C GLY A 18 3.87 -15.33 -7.86
N ARG A 19 3.27 -16.23 -7.05
CA ARG A 19 2.73 -17.52 -7.48
C ARG A 19 1.65 -17.31 -8.55
N PRO A 20 1.61 -18.10 -9.63
CA PRO A 20 0.51 -18.07 -10.59
C PRO A 20 -0.80 -18.52 -9.92
N LEU A 21 -1.90 -17.89 -10.32
CA LEU A 21 -3.25 -18.12 -9.82
C LEU A 21 -4.20 -18.35 -11.00
N THR A 22 -5.21 -19.17 -10.77
CA THR A 22 -6.41 -19.17 -11.63
C THR A 22 -7.36 -18.08 -11.16
N PRO A 23 -8.24 -17.55 -12.04
CA PRO A 23 -9.23 -16.54 -11.64
C PRO A 23 -10.10 -16.99 -10.48
N GLU A 24 -10.39 -18.30 -10.39
CA GLU A 24 -11.35 -18.83 -9.43
C GLU A 24 -10.73 -19.12 -8.07
N GLU A 25 -9.40 -19.25 -8.02
CA GLU A 25 -8.62 -19.36 -6.79
C GLU A 25 -8.29 -17.97 -6.20
N ALA A 26 -8.36 -16.91 -7.01
CA ALA A 26 -7.89 -15.59 -6.62
C ALA A 26 -8.78 -14.97 -5.52
N TYR A 27 -8.16 -14.72 -4.37
CA TYR A 27 -8.74 -13.90 -3.32
C TYR A 27 -8.44 -12.43 -3.59
N TRP A 28 -9.46 -11.66 -3.94
CA TRP A 28 -9.35 -10.22 -4.21
C TRP A 28 -9.44 -9.42 -2.91
N ALA A 29 -8.41 -8.60 -2.67
CA ALA A 29 -8.37 -7.73 -1.51
C ALA A 29 -7.48 -6.50 -1.76
N PRO A 30 -7.57 -5.47 -0.91
CA PRO A 30 -6.78 -4.26 -1.11
C PRO A 30 -5.28 -4.55 -1.05
N PRO A 31 -4.48 -3.86 -1.88
CA PRO A 31 -3.04 -4.08 -1.93
C PRO A 31 -2.37 -3.74 -0.59
N LEU A 32 -1.29 -4.46 -0.29
CA LEU A 32 -0.44 -4.16 0.85
C LEU A 32 0.41 -2.92 0.55
N ILE A 33 0.03 -1.77 1.12
CA ILE A 33 0.85 -0.56 1.10
C ILE A 33 1.83 -0.59 2.28
N THR A 34 3.12 -0.46 2.00
CA THR A 34 4.15 -0.35 3.03
C THR A 34 4.27 1.08 3.57
N ALA A 35 4.76 1.23 4.81
CA ALA A 35 5.01 2.55 5.40
C ALA A 35 5.91 3.42 4.51
N ARG A 36 6.96 2.82 3.94
CA ARG A 36 7.88 3.51 3.04
C ARG A 36 7.20 3.98 1.75
N GLN A 37 6.36 3.15 1.14
CA GLN A 37 5.61 3.53 -0.07
C GLN A 37 4.66 4.69 0.23
N LEU A 38 3.95 4.63 1.36
CA LEU A 38 3.04 5.69 1.79
C LEU A 38 3.77 7.02 1.95
N ILE A 39 4.89 7.02 2.68
CA ILE A 39 5.72 8.21 2.93
C ILE A 39 6.30 8.75 1.62
N THR A 40 6.82 7.87 0.77
CA THR A 40 7.42 8.26 -0.52
C THR A 40 6.36 8.87 -1.43
N ALA A 41 5.18 8.24 -1.53
CA ALA A 41 4.07 8.74 -2.32
C ALA A 41 3.55 10.07 -1.78
N PHE A 42 3.44 10.21 -0.46
CA PHE A 42 3.06 11.47 0.20
C PHE A 42 4.00 12.60 -0.19
N PHE A 43 5.30 12.47 0.07
CA PHE A 43 6.26 13.53 -0.21
C PHE A 43 6.40 13.81 -1.69
N LYS A 44 6.43 12.78 -2.54
CA LYS A 44 6.44 12.95 -3.98
C LYS A 44 5.24 13.79 -4.43
N THR A 45 4.03 13.42 -4.01
CA THR A 45 2.80 14.12 -4.40
C THR A 45 2.77 15.54 -3.84
N LEU A 46 3.21 15.74 -2.59
CA LEU A 46 3.26 17.05 -1.96
C LEU A 46 4.11 18.05 -2.74
N PHE A 47 5.25 17.59 -3.26
CA PHE A 47 6.18 18.45 -4.00
C PHE A 47 5.90 18.53 -5.50
N THR A 48 5.23 17.54 -6.10
CA THR A 48 4.94 17.55 -7.55
C THR A 48 3.54 18.03 -7.90
N ASN A 49 2.52 17.70 -7.11
CA ASN A 49 1.13 18.07 -7.35
C ASN A 49 0.28 18.01 -6.05
N PRO A 50 0.44 18.99 -5.14
CA PRO A 50 -0.21 18.97 -3.83
C PRO A 50 -1.74 19.08 -3.91
N ALA A 51 -2.31 19.62 -5.00
CA ALA A 51 -3.74 19.77 -5.15
C ALA A 51 -4.48 18.41 -5.21
N VAL A 52 -3.80 17.34 -5.62
CA VAL A 52 -4.40 16.00 -5.80
C VAL A 52 -4.20 15.10 -4.58
N LEU A 53 -3.49 15.57 -3.55
CA LEU A 53 -3.14 14.78 -2.37
C LEU A 53 -4.38 14.20 -1.68
N GLY A 54 -5.39 15.04 -1.42
CA GLY A 54 -6.63 14.61 -0.78
C GLY A 54 -7.36 13.52 -1.58
N ALA A 55 -7.40 13.65 -2.91
CA ALA A 55 -8.03 12.66 -3.77
C ALA A 55 -7.30 11.31 -3.72
N ILE A 56 -5.96 11.30 -3.72
CA ILE A 56 -5.16 10.07 -3.67
C ILE A 56 -5.28 9.34 -2.33
N PHE A 57 -5.32 10.07 -1.21
CA PHE A 57 -5.40 9.46 0.12
C PHE A 57 -6.82 9.03 0.52
N LEU A 58 -7.85 9.60 -0.10
CA LEU A 58 -9.25 9.27 0.15
C LEU A 58 -9.86 8.34 -0.90
N SER A 59 -9.18 8.11 -2.03
CA SER A 59 -9.63 7.15 -3.04
C SER A 59 -9.48 5.72 -2.55
N GLU A 60 -10.46 4.88 -2.86
CA GLU A 60 -10.32 3.44 -2.71
C GLU A 60 -9.26 2.91 -3.68
N LEU A 61 -8.41 2.01 -3.20
CA LEU A 61 -7.45 1.33 -4.04
C LEU A 61 -8.11 0.13 -4.73
N PRO A 62 -7.79 -0.13 -6.00
CA PRO A 62 -8.28 -1.31 -6.69
C PRO A 62 -7.72 -2.57 -6.03
N ASP A 63 -8.59 -3.57 -5.86
CA ASP A 63 -8.20 -4.86 -5.30
C ASP A 63 -7.20 -5.60 -6.21
N VAL A 64 -6.32 -6.37 -5.58
CA VAL A 64 -5.30 -7.18 -6.25
C VAL A 64 -5.46 -8.65 -5.88
N PRO A 65 -5.05 -9.58 -6.78
CA PRO A 65 -5.24 -11.00 -6.54
C PRO A 65 -4.22 -11.53 -5.52
N TYR A 66 -4.70 -12.30 -4.55
CA TYR A 66 -3.89 -13.03 -3.59
C TYR A 66 -4.22 -14.53 -3.61
N ALA A 67 -3.23 -15.36 -3.28
CA ALA A 67 -3.48 -16.77 -3.04
C ALA A 67 -4.23 -16.96 -1.70
N PRO A 68 -5.21 -17.88 -1.59
CA PRO A 68 -5.96 -18.11 -0.36
C PRO A 68 -5.08 -18.44 0.85
N GLU A 69 -4.00 -19.19 0.65
CA GLU A 69 -3.01 -19.55 1.67
C GLU A 69 -2.14 -18.35 2.12
N ALA A 70 -2.10 -17.27 1.34
CA ALA A 70 -1.33 -16.07 1.64
C ALA A 70 -2.06 -15.12 2.62
N ARG A 71 -3.34 -15.35 2.91
CA ARG A 71 -4.15 -14.55 3.84
C ARG A 71 -3.52 -14.34 5.23
N PRO A 72 -3.05 -15.37 5.97
CA PRO A 72 -2.40 -15.16 7.27
C PRO A 72 -1.11 -14.34 7.15
N LEU A 73 -0.34 -14.54 6.07
CA LEU A 73 0.87 -13.78 5.81
C LEU A 73 0.55 -12.31 5.50
N LEU A 74 -0.50 -12.04 4.72
CA LEU A 74 -0.98 -10.71 4.41
C LEU A 74 -1.41 -9.96 5.68
N ALA A 75 -2.20 -10.60 6.55
CA ALA A 75 -2.62 -10.03 7.82
C ALA A 75 -1.42 -9.68 8.72
N ARG A 76 -0.45 -10.60 8.83
CA ARG A 76 0.78 -10.37 9.60
C ARG A 76 1.63 -9.23 9.03
N ARG A 77 1.76 -9.12 7.71
CA ARG A 77 2.50 -8.01 7.10
C ARG A 77 1.78 -6.68 7.28
N ARG A 78 0.44 -6.65 7.16
CA ARG A 78 -0.35 -5.45 7.43
C ARG A 78 -0.16 -4.94 8.86
N SER A 79 -0.23 -5.82 9.86
CA SER A 79 -0.04 -5.39 11.25
C SER A 79 1.38 -4.86 11.51
N VAL A 80 2.40 -5.45 10.88
CA VAL A 80 3.78 -4.94 10.95
C VAL A 80 3.90 -3.56 10.28
N GLU A 81 3.37 -3.37 9.08
CA GLU A 81 3.41 -2.06 8.39
C GLU A 81 2.61 -0.99 9.15
N GLN A 82 1.47 -1.35 9.75
CA GLN A 82 0.71 -0.47 10.62
C GLN A 82 1.48 -0.10 11.89
N ALA A 83 2.15 -1.06 12.53
CA ALA A 83 2.98 -0.79 13.69
C ALA A 83 4.16 0.14 13.36
N LYS A 84 4.77 -0.01 12.17
CA LYS A 84 5.81 0.91 11.68
C LYS A 84 5.27 2.33 11.52
N LEU A 85 4.09 2.48 10.90
CA LEU A 85 3.46 3.79 10.74
C LEU A 85 3.13 4.43 12.10
N LEU A 86 2.54 3.66 13.02
CA LEU A 86 2.23 4.14 14.36
C LEU A 86 3.50 4.56 15.11
N SER A 87 4.55 3.74 15.07
CA SER A 87 5.83 4.06 15.70
C SER A 87 6.43 5.34 15.14
N LEU A 88 6.39 5.53 13.82
CA LEU A 88 6.85 6.77 13.18
C LEU A 88 6.04 7.99 13.66
N LEU A 89 4.72 7.89 13.71
CA LEU A 89 3.85 8.97 14.18
C LEU A 89 4.13 9.33 15.64
N LEU A 90 4.37 8.34 16.50
CA LEU A 90 4.74 8.57 17.89
C LEU A 90 6.09 9.28 18.03
N VAL A 91 7.09 8.90 17.23
CA VAL A 91 8.39 9.60 17.22
C VAL A 91 8.21 11.07 16.80
N ILE A 92 7.44 11.32 15.74
CA ILE A 92 7.14 12.69 15.30
C ILE A 92 6.44 13.48 16.41
N ALA A 93 5.45 12.89 17.08
CA ALA A 93 4.74 13.54 18.17
C ALA A 93 5.67 13.92 19.34
N VAL A 94 6.56 13.00 19.76
CA VAL A 94 7.55 13.27 20.81
C VAL A 94 8.50 14.41 20.42
N VAL A 95 8.99 14.41 19.18
CA VAL A 95 9.89 15.47 18.68
C VAL A 95 9.18 16.82 18.66
N VAL A 96 7.96 16.89 18.12
CA VAL A 96 7.19 18.14 18.03
C VAL A 96 6.89 18.69 19.43
N VAL A 97 6.40 17.85 20.33
CA VAL A 97 6.11 18.26 21.72
C VAL A 97 7.39 18.73 22.42
N GLY A 98 8.49 17.99 22.30
CA GLY A 98 9.77 18.36 22.88
C GLY A 98 10.30 19.71 22.36
N LEU A 99 10.17 19.97 21.04
CA LEU A 99 10.55 21.24 20.44
C LEU A 99 9.70 22.40 20.95
N ILE A 100 8.39 22.21 21.13
CA ILE A 100 7.51 23.23 21.69
C ILE A 100 7.94 23.60 23.11
N PHE A 101 8.21 22.60 23.96
CA PHE A 101 8.70 22.85 25.32
C PHE A 101 10.06 23.56 25.31
N TRP A 102 10.97 23.18 24.41
CA TRP A 102 12.27 23.84 24.29
C TRP A 102 12.19 25.28 23.79
N LEU A 103 11.24 25.61 22.89
CA LEU A 103 11.06 26.96 22.35
C LEU A 103 10.37 27.92 23.32
N VAL A 104 9.49 27.40 24.18
CA VAL A 104 8.68 28.21 25.11
C VAL A 104 9.32 28.32 26.51
N GLY A 105 10.13 27.33 26.89
CA GLY A 105 10.78 27.25 28.19
C GLY A 105 12.11 27.98 28.29
#